data_AF-A0A834MB91-F1
#
_entry.id   AF-A0A834MB91-F1
#
_cell.length_a   1.000
_cell.length_b   1.000
_cell.length_c   1.000
_cell.angle_alpha   90.00
_cell.angle_beta   90.00
_cell.angle_gamma   90.00
#
_symmetry.space_group_name_H-M   'P 1'
#
loop_
_entity.id
_entity.type
_entity.pdbx_description
1 polymer ?
#
loop_
_entity_poly.entity_id
_entity_poly.type
_entity_poly.pdbx_seq_one_letter_code
_entity_poly.pdbx_strand_id
1 'polypeptide(L)' 'MGHSPYSPDLAPNYFFLFPSVKNKLSGQRFSSSEEAIEAFKNHVWKIPHSEWNKCFENWFKRMQKCMDSRGEYFEKQ' A
#
# COMPACT_ATOMS: atom_id res chain seq x y z
N MET A 1 8.90 -7.61 -16.82
CA MET A 1 7.84 -7.99 -15.88
C MET A 1 6.62 -7.14 -16.14
N GLY A 2 5.49 -7.76 -16.47
CA GLY A 2 4.22 -7.06 -16.65
C GLY A 2 3.47 -6.95 -15.33
N HIS A 3 2.72 -5.87 -15.15
CA HIS A 3 1.71 -5.78 -14.09
C HIS A 3 0.38 -6.25 -14.66
N SER A 4 -0.21 -7.29 -14.06
CA SER A 4 -1.52 -7.78 -14.50
C SER A 4 -2.61 -6.72 -14.25
N PRO A 5 -3.58 -6.57 -15.16
CA PRO A 5 -4.75 -5.74 -14.91
C PRO A 5 -5.46 -6.14 -13.61
N TYR A 6 -6.10 -5.15 -12.96
CA TYR A 6 -6.95 -5.36 -11.78
C TYR A 6 -6.26 -6.09 -10.61
N SER A 7 -4.95 -5.96 -10.41
CA SER A 7 -4.22 -6.66 -9.33
C SER A 7 -3.75 -5.71 -8.21
N PRO A 8 -4.66 -5.00 -7.49
CA PRO A 8 -4.27 -4.10 -6.40
C PRO A 8 -3.66 -4.85 -5.20
N ASP A 9 -4.04 -6.12 -5.01
CA ASP A 9 -3.47 -7.06 -4.05
C ASP A 9 -1.99 -7.38 -4.31
N LEU A 10 -1.50 -7.13 -5.53
CA LEU A 10 -0.10 -7.25 -5.93
C LEU A 10 0.62 -5.89 -6.07
N ALA A 11 -0.03 -4.77 -5.80
CA ALA A 11 0.57 -3.45 -5.94
C ALA A 11 0.91 -2.84 -4.56
N PRO A 12 2.20 -2.60 -4.23
CA PRO A 12 2.63 -2.07 -2.92
C PRO A 12 1.91 -0.79 -2.51
N ASN A 13 1.60 0.08 -3.47
CA ASN A 13 0.86 1.32 -3.18
C ASN A 13 -0.53 1.04 -2.60
N TYR A 14 -1.22 0.00 -3.09
CA TYR A 14 -2.60 -0.32 -2.73
C TYR A 14 -2.70 -1.14 -1.45
N PHE A 15 -1.81 -2.12 -1.23
CA PHE A 15 -1.88 -2.96 -0.04
C PHE A 15 -1.08 -2.42 1.16
N PHE A 16 -0.17 -1.46 0.96
CA PHE A 16 0.70 -0.93 2.03
C PHE A 16 0.62 0.59 2.16
N LEU A 17 1.02 1.35 1.13
CA LEU A 17 1.22 2.80 1.25
C LEU A 17 -0.09 3.56 1.53
N PHE A 18 -1.09 3.39 0.67
CA PHE A 18 -2.36 4.10 0.81
C PHE A 18 -3.12 3.70 2.08
N PRO A 19 -3.19 2.42 2.49
CA PRO A 19 -3.74 2.06 3.80
C PRO A 19 -3.00 2.74 4.96
N SER A 20 -1.67 2.76 4.94
CA SER A 20 -0.86 3.39 5.99
C SER A 20 -1.16 4.89 6.12
N VAL A 21 -1.15 5.61 5.00
CA VAL A 21 -1.47 7.05 4.95
C VAL A 21 -2.92 7.29 5.37
N LYS A 22 -3.87 6.52 4.82
CA LYS A 22 -5.29 6.66 5.12
C LYS A 22 -5.56 6.46 6.61
N ASN A 23 -4.93 5.47 7.23
CA ASN A 23 -5.07 5.22 8.67
C ASN A 23 -4.53 6.38 9.50
N LYS A 24 -3.39 6.98 9.10
CA LYS A 24 -2.81 8.11 9.82
C LYS A 24 -3.62 9.39 9.69
N LEU A 25 -4.08 9.69 8.48
CA LEU A 25 -4.76 10.94 8.14
C LEU A 25 -6.28 10.86 8.30
N SER A 26 -6.82 9.68 8.64
CA SER A 26 -8.25 9.49 8.87
C SER A 26 -8.78 10.48 9.91
N GLY A 27 -9.92 11.11 9.59
CA GLY A 27 -10.59 12.06 10.48
C GLY A 27 -9.98 13.46 10.54
N GLN A 28 -8.81 13.68 9.95
CA GLN A 28 -8.22 15.01 9.87
C GLN A 28 -8.97 15.87 8.84
N ARG A 29 -9.10 17.17 9.14
CA ARG A 29 -9.63 18.18 8.22
C ARG A 29 -8.49 19.10 7.83
N PHE A 30 -8.33 19.31 6.54
CA PHE A 30 -7.34 20.22 5.97
C PHE A 30 -8.07 21.42 5.38
N SER A 31 -7.49 22.60 5.54
CA SER A 31 -8.04 23.86 5.05
C SER A 31 -7.72 24.08 3.58
N SER A 32 -6.72 23.37 3.03
CA SER A 32 -6.34 23.43 1.62
C SER A 32 -5.74 22.12 1.10
N SER A 33 -5.62 22.01 -0.22
CA SER A 33 -4.92 20.90 -0.89
C SER A 33 -3.46 20.82 -0.50
N GLU A 34 -2.79 21.96 -0.34
CA GLU A 34 -1.36 22.05 -0.02
C GLU A 34 -1.09 21.48 1.36
N GLU A 35 -1.95 21.78 2.33
CA GLU A 35 -1.87 21.22 3.68
C GLU A 35 -2.04 19.70 3.67
N ALA A 36 -3.00 19.18 2.90
CA ALA A 36 -3.22 17.74 2.75
C ALA A 36 -2.02 17.04 2.07
N ILE A 37 -1.44 17.65 1.04
CA ILE A 37 -0.24 17.14 0.34
C ILE A 37 0.97 17.13 1.28
N GLU A 38 1.14 18.18 2.09
CA GLU A 38 2.23 18.28 3.05
C GLU A 38 2.09 17.22 4.15
N ALA A 39 0.87 16.99 4.67
CA ALA A 39 0.59 15.93 5.63
C ALA A 39 0.88 14.53 5.04
N PHE A 40 0.50 14.30 3.78
CA PHE A 40 0.83 13.07 3.04
C PHE A 40 2.35 12.86 2.97
N LYS A 41 3.09 13.85 2.45
CA LYS A 41 4.55 13.77 2.29
C LYS A 41 5.24 13.51 3.63
N ASN A 42 4.82 14.22 4.68
CA ASN A 42 5.37 14.07 6.02
C ASN A 42 5.13 12.67 6.59
N HIS A 43 3.97 12.06 6.34
CA HIS A 43 3.74 10.67 6.75
C HIS A 43 4.63 9.71 5.99
N VAL A 44 4.70 9.83 4.66
CA VAL A 44 5.53 8.94 3.82
C VAL A 44 7.00 9.02 4.21
N TRP A 45 7.54 10.22 4.47
CA TRP A 45 8.91 10.42 4.94
C TRP A 45 9.20 9.81 6.31
N LYS A 46 8.19 9.73 7.17
CA LYS A 46 8.31 9.15 8.52
C LYS A 46 8.17 7.62 8.53
N ILE A 47 7.79 6.99 7.41
CA ILE A 47 7.74 5.53 7.33
C ILE A 47 9.17 4.98 7.48
N PRO A 48 9.45 4.16 8.51
CA PRO A 48 10.78 3.61 8.71
C PRO A 48 11.22 2.73 7.54
N HIS A 49 12.52 2.72 7.25
CA HIS A 49 13.09 1.84 6.22
C HIS A 49 12.74 0.36 6.44
N SER A 50 12.66 -0.08 7.70
CA SER A 50 12.24 -1.44 8.06
C SER A 50 10.82 -1.79 7.59
N GLU A 51 9.89 -0.83 7.57
CA GLU A 51 8.52 -1.06 7.11
C GLU A 51 8.47 -1.19 5.58
N TRP A 52 9.31 -0.45 4.87
CA TRP A 52 9.50 -0.65 3.43
C TRP A 52 10.06 -2.04 3.11
N ASN A 53 11.08 -2.48 3.85
CA ASN A 53 11.63 -3.84 3.68
C ASN A 53 10.57 -4.92 3.93
N LYS A 54 9.78 -4.80 5.00
CA LYS A 54 8.63 -5.68 5.26
C LYS A 54 7.60 -5.64 4.13
N CYS A 55 7.34 -4.48 3.54
CA CYS A 55 6.44 -4.35 2.38
C CYS A 55 6.95 -5.17 1.19
N PHE A 56 8.25 -5.10 0.88
CA PHE A 56 8.84 -5.90 -0.20
C PHE A 56 8.83 -7.39 0.10
N GLU A 57 9.15 -7.80 1.32
CA GLU A 57 9.04 -9.22 1.73
C GLU A 57 7.60 -9.73 1.61
N ASN A 58 6.61 -8.94 2.03
CA ASN A 58 5.21 -9.27 1.89
C ASN A 58 4.76 -9.29 0.42
N TRP A 59 5.37 -8.49 -0.44
CA TRP A 59 5.08 -8.51 -1.87
C TRP A 59 5.42 -9.87 -2.50
N PHE A 60 6.57 -10.46 -2.16
CA PHE A 60 6.92 -11.81 -2.61
C PHE A 60 5.93 -12.87 -2.10
N LYS A 61 5.52 -12.78 -0.84
CA LYS A 61 4.50 -13.69 -0.28
C LYS A 61 3.14 -13.55 -0.99
N ARG A 62 2.74 -12.32 -1.34
CA ARG A 62 1.51 -12.03 -2.10
C ARG A 62 1.58 -12.60 -3.53
N MET A 63 2.72 -12.48 -4.20
CA MET A 63 2.94 -13.12 -5.50
C MET A 63 2.81 -14.64 -5.42
N GLN A 64 3.38 -15.27 -4.39
CA GLN A 64 3.22 -16.71 -4.17
C GLN A 64 1.74 -17.08 -3.94
N LYS A 65 1.01 -16.34 -3.10
CA LYS A 65 -0.43 -16.57 -2.89
C LYS A 65 -1.25 -16.45 -4.17
N CYS A 66 -0.92 -15.50 -5.05
CA CYS A 66 -1.57 -15.37 -6.36
C CYS A 66 -1.34 -16.62 -7.22
N MET A 67 -0.11 -17.17 -7.22
CA MET A 67 0.19 -18.42 -7.92
C MET A 67 -0.60 -19.60 -7.34
N ASP A 68 -0.63 -19.72 -6.01
CA ASP A 68 -1.36 -20.79 -5.31
C ASP A 68 -2.88 -20.69 -5.56
N SER A 69 -3.38 -19.44 -5.70
CA SER A 69 -4.78 -19.13 -6.01
C SER A 69 -5.09 -19.16 -7.52
N ARG A 70 -4.13 -19.55 -8.37
CA ARG A 70 -4.27 -19.59 -9.84
C ARG A 70 -4.74 -18.27 -10.46
N GLY A 71 -4.30 -17.15 -9.90
CA GLY A 71 -4.66 -15.81 -10.35
C GLY A 71 -5.92 -15.21 -9.73
N GLU A 72 -6.63 -15.95 -8.88
CA GLU A 72 -7.79 -15.44 -8.14
C GLU A 72 -7.35 -14.51 -6.98
N TYR A 73 -8.24 -13.59 -6.58
CA TYR A 73 -8.03 -12.75 -5.42
C TYR A 73 -7.98 -13.56 -4.12
N PHE A 74 -7.06 -13.21 -3.21
CA PHE A 74 -6.81 -13.95 -1.97
C PHE A 74 -7.01 -13.13 -0.67
N GLU A 75 -7.40 -11.85 -0.75
CA GLU A 75 -7.58 -10.99 0.43
C GLU A 75 -8.94 -11.13 1.14
N LYS A 76 -9.92 -11.78 0.49
CA LYS A 76 -11.30 -11.93 0.98
C LYS A 76 -11.76 -13.39 1.13
N GLN A 77 -10.81 -14.33 1.18
CA GLN A 77 -11.10 -15.74 1.47
C GLN A 77 -11.16 -15.99 2.97
#